data_AF-A0A7L9BM25-F1
#
_entry.id   AF-A0A7L9BM25-F1
#
_cell.length_a   1.000
_cell.length_b   1.000
_cell.length_c   1.000
_cell.angle_alpha   90.00
_cell.angle_beta   90.00
_cell.angle_gamma   90.00
#
_symmetry.space_group_name_H-M   'P 1'
#
loop_
_entity.id
_entity.type
_entity.pdbx_description
1 polymer ?
#
loop_
_entity_poly.entity_id
_entity_poly.type
_entity_poly.pdbx_seq_one_letter_code
_entity_poly.pdbx_strand_id
1 'polypeptide(L)'
;MISVTGQSGKYILQPSLVGMHHETTGWISACELWKRELAFFQKLLDQHAPKMTEVEFKKQIDHYQHLITYYQGELVDQLRKKLKDHEKKLAVMLKELNESDTEYFKEHAGIMDEVAGFARVFAEFKNGFFTFIERGFSAY
;
A
#
# COMPACT_ATOMS: atom_id res chain seq x y z
N MET A 1 4.17 -17.40 -31.58
CA MET A 1 4.05 -18.06 -30.26
C MET A 1 2.89 -17.41 -29.52
N ILE A 2 1.90 -18.26 -29.19
CA ILE A 2 0.69 -18.10 -28.38
C ILE A 2 0.11 -16.68 -28.23
N SER A 3 -0.74 -16.30 -29.20
CA SER A 3 -1.77 -15.28 -29.00
C SER A 3 -2.96 -15.97 -28.31
N VAL A 4 -3.11 -15.77 -27.00
CA VAL A 4 -4.35 -16.15 -26.30
C VAL A 4 -5.20 -14.90 -26.16
N THR A 5 -5.92 -14.58 -27.23
CA THR A 5 -7.07 -13.68 -27.14
C THR A 5 -8.19 -14.43 -26.43
N GLY A 6 -8.32 -14.22 -25.12
CA GLY A 6 -9.48 -14.70 -24.38
C GLY A 6 -10.70 -13.88 -24.76
N GLN A 7 -11.53 -14.38 -25.69
CA GLN A 7 -12.81 -13.77 -26.02
C GLN A 7 -13.81 -13.99 -24.87
N SER A 8 -14.15 -12.91 -24.16
CA SER A 8 -15.45 -12.80 -23.48
C SER A 8 -16.32 -11.83 -24.28
N GLY A 9 -17.05 -12.38 -25.25
CA GLY A 9 -18.33 -11.92 -25.83
C GLY A 9 -18.55 -10.50 -26.37
N LYS A 10 -17.89 -9.45 -25.87
CA LYS A 10 -18.14 -8.04 -26.23
C LYS A 10 -16.91 -7.13 -26.30
N TYR A 11 -15.74 -7.56 -25.83
CA TYR A 11 -14.55 -6.70 -25.75
C TYR A 11 -13.31 -7.47 -26.21
N ILE A 12 -12.54 -6.91 -27.16
CA ILE A 12 -11.15 -7.30 -27.37
C ILE A 12 -10.34 -6.40 -26.43
N LEU A 13 -10.26 -6.78 -25.15
CA LEU A 13 -9.47 -6.03 -24.19
C LEU A 13 -7.98 -6.18 -24.54
N GLN A 14 -7.28 -5.06 -24.64
CA GLN A 14 -5.82 -5.11 -24.73
C GLN A 14 -5.26 -5.85 -23.50
N PRO A 15 -4.42 -6.88 -23.68
CA PRO A 15 -3.83 -7.62 -22.57
C PRO A 15 -3.07 -6.73 -21.56
N SER A 16 -2.56 -5.59 -22.02
CA SER A 16 -1.94 -4.56 -21.18
C SER A 16 -2.90 -3.99 -20.13
N LEU A 17 -4.14 -3.66 -20.50
CA LEU A 17 -5.13 -3.08 -19.59
C LEU A 17 -5.59 -4.07 -18.52
N VAL A 18 -5.69 -5.35 -18.88
CA VAL A 18 -5.97 -6.42 -17.92
C VAL A 18 -4.82 -6.55 -16.92
N GLY A 19 -3.56 -6.49 -17.39
CA GLY A 19 -2.39 -6.46 -16.52
C GLY A 19 -2.41 -5.27 -15.54
N MET A 20 -2.71 -4.08 -16.04
CA MET A 20 -2.81 -2.85 -15.23
C MET A 20 -3.91 -2.92 -14.17
N HIS A 21 -5.07 -3.50 -14.51
CA HIS A 21 -6.14 -3.75 -13.55
C HIS A 21 -5.68 -4.68 -12.42
N HIS A 22 -5.04 -5.80 -12.77
CA HIS A 22 -4.53 -6.75 -11.79
C HIS A 22 -3.47 -6.12 -10.87
N GLU A 23 -2.57 -5.31 -11.44
CA GLU A 23 -1.55 -4.61 -10.67
C GLU A 23 -2.18 -3.62 -9.67
N THR A 24 -3.07 -2.75 -10.15
CA THR A 24 -3.72 -1.73 -9.30
C THR A 24 -4.57 -2.38 -8.20
N THR A 25 -5.34 -3.44 -8.52
CA THR A 25 -6.14 -4.16 -7.51
C THR A 25 -5.29 -4.92 -6.51
N GLY A 26 -4.12 -5.43 -6.92
CA GLY A 26 -3.10 -5.97 -6.03
C GLY A 26 -2.63 -4.92 -5.02
N TRP A 27 -2.31 -3.72 -5.48
CA TRP A 27 -1.89 -2.62 -4.61
C TRP A 27 -3.00 -2.09 -3.70
N ILE A 28 -4.26 -2.06 -4.15
CA ILE A 28 -5.40 -1.74 -3.28
C ILE A 28 -5.49 -2.74 -2.13
N SER A 29 -5.30 -4.03 -2.43
CA SER A 29 -5.29 -5.10 -1.43
C SER A 29 -4.11 -4.98 -0.47
N ALA A 30 -2.93 -4.60 -0.97
CA ALA A 30 -1.76 -4.31 -0.14
C ALA A 30 -2.02 -3.12 0.82
N CYS A 31 -2.66 -2.04 0.35
CA CYS A 31 -3.04 -0.92 1.20
C CYS A 31 -3.97 -1.33 2.34
N GLU A 32 -4.94 -2.21 2.07
CA GLU A 32 -5.80 -2.77 3.12
C GLU A 32 -5.03 -3.59 4.15
N LEU A 33 -4.06 -4.39 3.67
CA LEU A 33 -3.17 -5.15 4.55
C LEU A 33 -2.35 -4.20 5.43
N TRP A 34 -1.70 -3.19 4.85
CA TRP A 34 -0.91 -2.22 5.60
C TRP A 34 -1.73 -1.50 6.66
N LYS A 35 -2.99 -1.15 6.36
CA LYS A 35 -3.89 -0.54 7.35
C LYS A 35 -4.18 -1.47 8.54
N ARG A 36 -4.36 -2.76 8.28
CA ARG A 36 -4.53 -3.78 9.35
C ARG A 36 -3.25 -3.99 10.14
N GLU A 37 -2.11 -4.02 9.46
CA GLU A 37 -0.79 -4.15 10.10
C GLU A 37 -0.48 -2.96 11.00
N LEU A 38 -0.75 -1.72 10.56
CA LEU A 38 -0.61 -0.52 11.38
C LEU A 38 -1.48 -0.56 12.64
N ALA A 39 -2.74 -0.99 12.52
CA ALA A 39 -3.61 -1.19 13.67
C ALA A 39 -3.09 -2.28 14.63
N PHE A 40 -2.44 -3.32 14.09
CA PHE A 40 -1.77 -4.34 14.90
C PHE A 40 -0.53 -3.77 15.61
N PHE A 41 0.30 -3.00 14.91
CA PHE A 41 1.48 -2.35 15.50
C PHE A 41 1.10 -1.37 16.61
N GLN A 42 0.03 -0.59 16.43
CA GLN A 42 -0.48 0.29 17.47
C GLN A 42 -0.82 -0.50 18.74
N LYS A 43 -1.59 -1.59 18.60
CA LYS A 43 -1.93 -2.46 19.74
C LYS A 43 -0.70 -3.07 20.40
N LEU A 44 0.28 -3.47 19.60
CA LEU A 44 1.52 -4.03 20.13
C LEU A 44 2.30 -2.97 20.91
N LEU A 45 2.41 -1.75 20.38
CA LEU A 45 3.06 -0.63 21.06
C LEU A 45 2.36 -0.30 22.39
N ASP A 46 1.03 -0.21 22.39
CA ASP A 46 0.22 0.08 23.59
C ASP A 46 0.41 -0.97 24.69
N GLN A 47 0.59 -2.24 24.32
CA GLN A 47 0.83 -3.33 25.27
C GLN A 47 2.23 -3.30 25.90
N HIS A 48 3.22 -2.78 25.18
CA HIS A 48 4.63 -2.83 25.60
C HIS A 48 5.13 -1.52 26.18
N ALA A 49 4.56 -0.38 25.78
CA ALA A 49 4.94 0.94 26.27
C ALA A 49 4.97 1.05 27.81
N PRO A 50 4.05 0.46 28.59
CA PRO A 50 4.09 0.54 30.06
C PRO A 50 5.30 -0.18 30.69
N LYS A 51 5.88 -1.17 30.01
CA LYS A 51 7.02 -1.96 30.50
C LYS A 51 8.37 -1.30 30.21
N MET A 52 8.41 -0.35 29.28
CA MET A 52 9.64 0.29 28.81
C MET A 52 9.78 1.69 29.42
N THR A 53 10.23 1.76 30.68
CA THR A 53 10.23 3.02 31.44
C THR A 53 11.45 3.90 31.22
N GLU A 54 12.51 3.41 30.57
CA GLU A 54 13.71 4.20 30.35
C GLU A 54 13.47 5.33 29.34
N VAL A 55 14.14 6.46 29.54
CA VAL A 55 13.94 7.69 28.76
C VAL A 55 14.18 7.47 27.26
N GLU A 56 15.16 6.65 26.91
CA GLU A 56 15.48 6.36 25.51
C GLU A 56 14.42 5.49 24.82
N PHE A 57 13.80 4.57 25.55
CA PHE A 57 12.66 3.81 25.01
C PHE A 57 11.42 4.69 24.83
N LYS A 58 11.16 5.63 25.75
CA LYS A 58 10.02 6.57 25.61
C LYS A 58 10.09 7.40 24.34
N LYS A 59 11.27 7.94 24.00
CA LYS A 59 11.46 8.69 22.74
C LYS A 59 11.19 7.82 21.51
N GLN A 60 11.60 6.57 21.54
CA GLN A 60 11.37 5.63 20.43
C GLN A 60 9.89 5.24 20.33
N ILE A 61 9.19 5.06 21.45
CA ILE A 61 7.73 4.85 21.49
C ILE A 61 7.03 6.03 20.82
N ASP A 62 7.34 7.27 21.25
CA ASP A 62 6.74 8.47 20.67
C ASP A 62 7.00 8.56 19.15
N HIS A 63 8.22 8.24 18.73
CA HIS A 63 8.58 8.20 17.31
C HIS A 63 7.70 7.20 16.52
N TYR A 64 7.59 5.96 16.99
CA TYR A 64 6.76 4.94 16.32
C TYR A 64 5.27 5.28 16.38
N GLN A 65 4.78 5.87 17.47
CA GLN A 65 3.39 6.32 17.60
C GLN A 65 3.04 7.38 16.55
N HIS A 66 3.93 8.35 16.33
CA HIS A 66 3.76 9.37 15.29
C HIS A 66 3.78 8.75 13.89
N LEU A 67 4.71 7.84 13.61
CA LEU A 67 4.78 7.16 12.30
C LEU A 67 3.53 6.33 12.02
N ILE A 68 3.06 5.56 13.00
CA ILE A 68 1.83 4.76 12.87
C ILE A 68 0.63 5.67 12.57
N THR A 69 0.50 6.77 13.31
CA THR A 69 -0.58 7.74 13.12
C THR A 69 -0.53 8.36 11.72
N TYR A 70 0.66 8.79 11.29
CA TYR A 70 0.86 9.40 9.97
C TYR A 70 0.55 8.41 8.83
N TYR A 71 1.07 7.19 8.89
CA TYR A 71 0.80 6.20 7.85
C TYR A 71 -0.66 5.77 7.80
N GLN A 72 -1.29 5.56 8.96
CA GLN A 72 -2.65 5.06 9.04
C GLN A 72 -3.70 6.12 8.67
N GLY A 73 -3.50 7.37 9.11
CA GLY A 73 -4.47 8.44 8.95
C GLY A 73 -4.37 9.19 7.62
N GLU A 74 -3.20 9.17 6.99
CA GLU A 74 -2.94 10.03 5.84
C GLU A 74 -2.41 9.23 4.65
N LEU A 75 -1.19 8.69 4.75
CA LEU A 75 -0.48 8.22 3.57
C LEU A 75 -1.11 6.98 2.93
N VAL A 76 -1.44 5.94 3.71
CA VAL A 76 -2.06 4.71 3.18
C VAL A 76 -3.46 4.98 2.63
N ASP A 77 -4.24 5.83 3.31
CA ASP A 77 -5.58 6.17 2.87
C ASP A 77 -5.57 7.03 1.59
N GLN A 78 -4.60 7.95 1.44
CA GLN A 78 -4.37 8.72 0.21
C GLN A 78 -3.96 7.83 -0.97
N LEU A 79 -2.98 6.93 -0.78
CA LEU A 79 -2.55 5.99 -1.82
C LEU A 79 -3.70 5.10 -2.27
N ARG A 80 -4.46 4.54 -1.31
CA ARG A 80 -5.63 3.72 -1.62
C ARG A 80 -6.69 4.50 -2.37
N LYS A 81 -6.95 5.75 -2.01
CA LYS A 81 -7.90 6.62 -2.73
C LYS A 81 -7.41 6.85 -4.17
N LYS A 82 -6.13 7.18 -4.36
CA LYS A 82 -5.52 7.39 -5.68
C LYS A 82 -5.68 6.15 -6.58
N LEU A 83 -5.34 4.97 -6.06
CA LEU A 83 -5.50 3.70 -6.77
C LEU A 83 -6.97 3.42 -7.13
N LYS A 84 -7.91 3.65 -6.22
CA LYS A 84 -9.34 3.46 -6.49
C LYS A 84 -9.88 4.45 -7.53
N ASP A 85 -9.43 5.70 -7.48
CA ASP A 85 -9.83 6.69 -8.46
C ASP A 85 -9.22 6.37 -9.84
N HIS A 86 -8.02 5.81 -9.89
CA HIS A 86 -7.40 5.27 -11.11
C HIS A 86 -8.19 4.08 -11.71
N GLU A 87 -8.61 3.13 -10.88
CA GLU A 87 -9.47 2.02 -11.33
C GLU A 87 -10.83 2.48 -11.87
N LYS A 88 -11.41 3.53 -11.28
CA LYS A 88 -12.64 4.13 -11.82
C LYS A 88 -12.39 4.73 -13.20
N LYS A 89 -11.25 5.40 -13.41
CA LYS A 89 -10.87 5.92 -14.73
C LYS A 89 -10.73 4.80 -15.75
N LEU A 90 -10.09 3.68 -15.39
CA LEU A 90 -10.01 2.49 -16.24
C LEU A 90 -11.41 2.00 -16.65
N ALA A 91 -12.31 1.86 -15.68
CA ALA A 91 -13.67 1.41 -15.94
C ALA A 91 -14.44 2.34 -16.90
N VAL A 92 -14.27 3.67 -16.76
CA VAL A 92 -14.85 4.66 -17.68
C VAL A 92 -14.25 4.53 -19.08
N MET A 93 -12.92 4.45 -19.18
CA MET A 93 -12.19 4.31 -20.45
C MET A 93 -12.64 3.07 -21.23
N LEU A 94 -12.81 1.93 -20.55
CA LEU A 94 -13.32 0.69 -21.15
C LEU A 94 -14.78 0.80 -21.58
N LYS A 95 -15.60 1.53 -20.82
CA LYS A 95 -17.01 1.78 -21.17
C LYS A 95 -17.14 2.66 -22.41
N GLU A 96 -16.26 3.64 -22.55
CA GLU A 96 -16.24 4.60 -23.67
C GLU A 96 -15.45 4.11 -24.88
N LEU A 97 -14.85 2.92 -24.82
CA LEU A 97 -14.02 2.30 -25.87
C LEU A 97 -12.81 3.17 -26.27
N ASN A 98 -12.28 3.97 -25.34
CA ASN A 98 -11.14 4.85 -25.57
C ASN A 98 -9.82 4.20 -25.10
N GLU A 99 -9.50 3.02 -25.63
CA GLU A 99 -8.37 2.20 -25.14
C GLU A 99 -6.97 2.71 -25.52
N SER A 100 -6.89 3.84 -26.24
CA SER A 100 -5.63 4.45 -26.70
C SER A 100 -5.23 5.70 -25.92
N ASP A 101 -5.85 5.97 -24.76
CA ASP A 101 -5.51 7.14 -23.94
C ASP A 101 -4.11 7.02 -23.34
N THR A 102 -3.13 7.62 -24.00
CA THR A 102 -1.72 7.60 -23.56
C THR A 102 -1.49 8.26 -22.20
N GLU A 103 -2.39 9.14 -21.75
CA GLU A 103 -2.25 9.80 -20.45
C GLU A 103 -2.54 8.82 -19.31
N TYR A 104 -3.55 7.94 -19.49
CA TYR A 104 -3.87 6.88 -18.55
C TYR A 104 -2.66 5.96 -18.29
N PHE A 105 -1.93 5.56 -19.35
CA PHE A 105 -0.75 4.69 -19.21
C PHE A 105 0.39 5.36 -18.43
N LYS A 106 0.61 6.66 -18.65
CA LYS A 106 1.62 7.44 -17.91
C LYS A 106 1.22 7.62 -16.44
N GLU A 107 -0.05 7.96 -16.21
CA GLU A 107 -0.59 8.08 -14.85
C GLU A 107 -0.46 6.76 -14.10
N HIS A 108 -0.80 5.64 -14.74
CA HIS A 108 -0.67 4.31 -14.17
C HIS A 108 0.77 4.03 -13.72
N ALA A 109 1.75 4.20 -14.60
CA ALA A 109 3.17 3.98 -14.27
C ALA A 109 3.62 4.85 -13.08
N GLY A 110 3.22 6.13 -13.06
CA GLY A 110 3.54 7.03 -11.96
C GLY A 110 2.93 6.60 -10.62
N ILE A 111 1.69 6.11 -10.62
CA ILE A 111 1.05 5.58 -9.40
C ILE A 111 1.73 4.29 -8.94
N MET A 112 2.09 3.39 -9.86
CA MET A 112 2.76 2.14 -9.51
C MET A 112 4.14 2.41 -8.88
N ASP A 113 4.91 3.33 -9.44
CA ASP A 113 6.21 3.74 -8.90
C ASP A 113 6.07 4.36 -7.49
N GLU A 114 5.06 5.21 -7.28
CA GLU A 114 4.79 5.83 -5.98
C GLU A 114 4.46 4.77 -4.92
N VAL A 115 3.55 3.85 -5.22
CA VAL A 115 3.14 2.80 -4.28
C VAL A 115 4.28 1.81 -4.03
N ALA A 116 5.06 1.46 -5.06
CA ALA A 116 6.24 0.62 -4.90
C ALA A 116 7.32 1.29 -4.03
N GLY A 117 7.50 2.62 -4.18
CA GLY A 117 8.36 3.41 -3.30
C GLY A 117 7.91 3.35 -1.85
N PHE A 118 6.62 3.58 -1.60
CA PHE A 118 6.06 3.46 -0.26
C PHE A 118 6.18 2.05 0.32
N ALA A 119 5.97 1.00 -0.49
CA ALA A 119 6.10 -0.38 -0.05
C ALA A 119 7.50 -0.71 0.52
N ARG A 120 8.56 -0.13 -0.06
CA ARG A 120 9.94 -0.28 0.45
C ARG A 120 10.11 0.42 1.80
N VAL A 121 9.66 1.67 1.91
CA VAL A 121 9.70 2.45 3.16
C VAL A 121 8.92 1.74 4.26
N PHE A 122 7.74 1.20 3.93
CA PHE A 122 6.91 0.48 4.87
C PHE A 122 7.55 -0.83 5.36
N ALA A 123 8.27 -1.54 4.47
CA ALA A 123 9.03 -2.73 4.86
C ALA A 123 10.19 -2.41 5.82
N GLU A 124 10.91 -1.32 5.59
CA GLU A 124 11.96 -0.84 6.49
C GLU A 124 11.38 -0.44 7.86
N PHE A 125 10.27 0.29 7.86
CA PHE A 125 9.54 0.64 9.07
C PHE A 125 9.13 -0.61 9.87
N LYS A 126 8.58 -1.64 9.20
CA LYS A 126 8.20 -2.91 9.85
C LYS A 126 9.39 -3.59 10.52
N ASN A 127 10.51 -3.72 9.81
CA ASN A 127 11.71 -4.35 10.34
C ASN A 127 12.28 -3.58 11.54
N GLY A 128 12.29 -2.25 11.45
CA GLY A 128 12.70 -1.37 12.57
C GLY A 128 11.79 -1.54 13.78
N PHE A 129 10.47 -1.56 13.56
CA PHE A 129 9.47 -1.71 14.62
C PHE A 129 9.61 -3.06 15.35
N PHE A 130 9.74 -4.16 14.62
CA PHE A 130 9.93 -5.47 15.26
C PHE A 130 11.24 -5.55 16.04
N THR A 131 12.34 -5.05 15.46
CA THR A 131 13.63 -4.98 16.16
C THR A 131 13.54 -4.16 17.45
N PHE A 132 12.80 -3.06 17.42
CA PHE A 132 12.55 -2.22 18.59
C PHE A 132 11.78 -2.99 19.68
N ILE A 133 10.69 -3.66 19.31
CA ILE A 133 9.88 -4.45 20.25
C ILE A 133 10.71 -5.61 20.84
N GLU A 134 11.46 -6.35 20.02
CA GLU A 134 12.34 -7.45 20.46
C GLU A 134 13.42 -6.99 21.44
N ARG A 135 14.02 -5.81 21.22
CA ARG A 135 14.98 -5.24 22.17
C ARG A 135 14.35 -4.95 23.53
N GLY A 136 13.11 -4.47 23.55
CA GLY A 136 12.38 -4.29 24.80
C GLY A 136 11.98 -5.62 25.47
N PHE A 137 11.88 -6.72 24.71
CA PHE A 137 11.73 -8.07 25.28
C PHE A 137 13.04 -8.59 25.90
N SER A 138 14.19 -8.35 25.26
CA SER A 138 15.50 -8.88 25.69
C SER A 138 16.12 -8.12 26.87
N ALA A 139 15.52 -7.02 27.34
CA ALA A 139 15.97 -6.29 28.53
C ALA A 139 15.60 -6.98 29.86
N TYR A 140 15.07 -8.21 29.80
CA TYR A 140 14.77 -9.09 30.94
C TYR A 140 15.65 -10.34 30.93
#